data_AF-A0A967GSZ3-F1
#
_entry.id   AF-A0A967GSZ3-F1
#
_cell.length_a   1.000
_cell.length_b   1.000
_cell.length_c   1.000
_cell.angle_alpha   90.00
_cell.angle_beta   90.00
_cell.angle_gamma   90.00
#
_symmetry.space_group_name_H-M   'P 1'
#
loop_
_entity.id
_entity.type
_entity.pdbx_description
1 polymer ?
#
loop_
_entity_poly.entity_id
_entity_poly.type
_entity_poly.pdbx_seq_one_letter_code
_entity_poly.pdbx_strand_id
1 'polypeptide(L)'
;LRGALEEEIPGGARLYSRDAETLLANAQGFRQRVADSNRGGEKVAEFLAEHPAIDRVWYPKFVDREAYQAIRTEHGGFGGLMSFTLKD
;
A
#
# COMPACT_ATOMS: atom_id res chain seq x y z
N LEU A 1 -1.09 27.28 -17.42
CA LEU A 1 -0.79 26.32 -16.32
C LEU A 1 0.68 25.92 -16.29
N ARG A 2 1.23 25.28 -17.35
CA ARG A 2 2.65 24.87 -17.38
C ARG A 2 3.65 26.01 -17.16
N GLY A 3 3.45 27.16 -17.83
CA GLY A 3 4.31 28.34 -17.67
C GLY A 3 4.20 29.01 -16.30
N ALA A 4 3.00 29.09 -15.72
CA ALA A 4 2.82 29.63 -14.37
C ALA A 4 3.55 28.80 -13.30
N LEU A 5 3.55 27.46 -13.45
CA LEU A 5 4.29 26.55 -12.56
C LEU A 5 5.82 26.63 -12.76
N GLU A 6 6.29 27.02 -13.95
CA GLU A 6 7.72 27.24 -14.23
C GLU A 6 8.25 28.54 -13.60
N GLU A 7 7.42 29.58 -13.51
CA GLU A 7 7.76 30.82 -12.78
C GLU A 7 7.74 30.64 -11.26
N GLU A 8 6.77 29.91 -10.72
CA GLU A 8 6.58 29.75 -9.28
C GLU A 8 7.68 28.86 -8.64
N ILE A 9 8.18 27.84 -9.35
CA ILE A 9 9.20 26.92 -8.84
C ILE A 9 10.26 26.57 -9.91
N PRO A 10 11.23 27.46 -10.21
CA PRO A 10 12.26 27.21 -11.20
C PRO A 10 13.15 26.02 -10.81
N GLY A 11 13.10 24.94 -11.61
CA GLY A 11 13.91 23.74 -11.40
C GLY A 11 13.39 22.74 -10.36
N GLY A 12 12.22 22.98 -9.75
CA GLY A 12 11.61 22.07 -8.78
C GLY A 12 10.66 21.03 -9.37
N ALA A 13 10.25 20.07 -8.53
CA ALA A 13 9.14 19.16 -8.86
C ALA A 13 7.83 19.98 -8.96
N ARG A 14 7.13 19.87 -10.10
CA ARG A 14 5.90 20.62 -10.42
C ARG A 14 4.69 20.08 -9.65
N LEU A 15 4.71 20.15 -8.32
CA LEU A 15 3.54 19.88 -7.49
C LEU A 15 2.78 21.18 -7.28
N TYR A 16 1.53 21.23 -7.74
CA TYR A 16 0.68 22.40 -7.54
C TYR A 16 0.43 22.61 -6.04
N SER A 17 0.53 23.84 -5.57
CA SER A 17 0.48 24.18 -4.13
C SER A 17 -0.75 23.61 -3.42
N ARG A 18 -1.92 23.61 -4.08
CA ARG A 18 -3.15 23.02 -3.52
C ARG A 18 -3.15 21.50 -3.45
N ASP A 19 -2.44 20.84 -4.37
CA ASP A 19 -2.25 19.39 -4.33
C ASP A 19 -1.32 19.02 -3.15
N ALA A 20 -0.32 19.85 -2.85
CA ALA A 20 0.55 19.66 -1.69
C ALA A 20 -0.21 19.80 -0.36
N GLU A 21 -1.07 20.81 -0.23
CA GLU A 21 -1.95 20.98 0.93
C GLU A 21 -2.88 19.77 1.12
N THR A 22 -3.50 19.30 0.03
CA THR A 22 -4.38 18.14 0.05
C THR A 22 -3.61 16.87 0.42
N LEU A 23 -2.41 16.68 -0.13
CA LEU A 23 -1.53 15.56 0.20
C LEU A 23 -1.15 15.57 1.68
N LEU A 24 -0.80 16.73 2.24
CA LEU A 24 -0.46 16.86 3.66
C LEU A 24 -1.65 16.53 4.57
N ALA A 25 -2.84 17.09 4.26
CA ALA A 25 -4.06 16.79 5.00
C ALA A 25 -4.39 15.29 4.95
N ASN A 26 -4.27 14.66 3.77
CA ASN A 26 -4.49 13.23 3.61
C ASN A 26 -3.40 12.38 4.26
N ALA A 27 -2.17 12.86 4.37
CA ALA A 27 -1.07 12.16 5.04
C ALA A 27 -1.24 12.12 6.57
N GLN A 28 -2.09 12.98 7.14
CA GLN A 28 -2.40 12.94 8.58
C GLN A 28 -2.96 11.57 8.96
N GLY A 29 -2.38 10.94 9.98
CA GLY A 29 -2.78 9.58 10.43
C GLY A 29 -2.35 8.44 9.51
N PHE A 30 -1.53 8.70 8.48
CA PHE A 30 -1.08 7.69 7.51
C PHE A 30 -0.44 6.47 8.18
N ARG A 31 0.46 6.67 9.15
CA ARG A 31 1.12 5.56 9.86
C ARG A 31 0.13 4.59 10.51
N GLN A 32 -0.92 5.13 11.14
CA GLN A 32 -1.96 4.31 11.76
C GLN A 32 -2.76 3.54 10.71
N ARG A 33 -3.17 4.21 9.63
CA ARG A 33 -3.89 3.54 8.53
C ARG A 33 -3.06 2.45 7.86
N VAL A 34 -1.75 2.65 7.72
CA VAL A 34 -0.84 1.62 7.21
C VAL A 34 -0.77 0.44 8.18
N ALA A 35 -0.64 0.68 9.49
CA ALA A 35 -0.64 -0.40 10.49
C ALA A 35 -1.97 -1.18 10.49
N ASP A 36 -3.09 -0.48 10.37
CA ASP A 36 -4.43 -1.08 10.29
C ASP A 36 -4.61 -1.87 8.99
N SER A 37 -4.14 -1.35 7.86
CA SER A 37 -4.14 -2.04 6.57
C SER A 37 -3.28 -3.30 6.59
N ASN A 38 -2.11 -3.28 7.22
CA ASN A 38 -1.28 -4.46 7.41
C ASN A 38 -2.01 -5.53 8.23
N ARG A 39 -2.56 -5.14 9.39
CA ARG A 39 -3.29 -6.05 10.28
C ARG A 39 -4.53 -6.63 9.61
N GLY A 40 -5.26 -5.81 8.86
CA GLY A 40 -6.45 -6.23 8.12
C GLY A 40 -6.10 -7.13 6.93
N GLY A 41 -5.08 -6.77 6.16
CA GLY A 41 -4.60 -7.53 5.02
C GLY A 41 -4.18 -8.94 5.40
N GLU A 42 -3.42 -9.09 6.48
CA GLU A 42 -2.99 -10.41 6.95
C GLU A 42 -4.17 -11.29 7.37
N LYS A 43 -5.15 -10.74 8.10
CA LYS A 43 -6.37 -11.46 8.49
C LYS A 43 -7.21 -11.89 7.29
N VAL A 44 -7.37 -11.01 6.30
CA VAL A 44 -8.12 -11.33 5.08
C VAL A 44 -7.40 -12.41 4.28
N ALA A 45 -6.08 -12.32 4.16
CA ALA A 45 -5.28 -13.32 3.44
C ALA A 45 -5.39 -14.70 4.11
N GLU A 46 -5.31 -14.76 5.44
CA GLU A 46 -5.49 -16.00 6.22
C GLU A 46 -6.90 -16.59 6.03
N PHE A 47 -7.93 -15.74 6.17
CA PHE A 47 -9.32 -16.15 5.92
C PHE A 47 -9.50 -16.74 4.51
N LEU A 48 -8.99 -16.05 3.48
CA LEU A 48 -9.13 -16.52 2.10
C LEU A 48 -8.36 -17.82 1.86
N ALA A 49 -7.19 -18.01 2.46
CA ALA A 49 -6.39 -19.21 2.31
C ALA A 49 -7.07 -20.46 2.89
N GLU A 50 -7.92 -20.29 3.90
CA GLU A 50 -8.69 -21.37 4.53
C GLU A 50 -10.09 -21.56 3.93
N HIS A 51 -10.56 -20.61 3.11
CA HIS A 51 -11.94 -20.60 2.65
C HIS A 51 -12.19 -21.66 1.55
N PRO A 52 -13.24 -22.50 1.68
CA PRO A 52 -13.43 -23.66 0.80
C PRO A 52 -13.70 -23.29 -0.67
N ALA A 53 -14.21 -22.09 -0.96
CA ALA A 53 -14.45 -21.62 -2.33
C ALA A 53 -13.22 -21.00 -3.02
N ILE A 54 -12.11 -20.82 -2.29
CA ILE A 54 -10.89 -20.19 -2.81
C ILE A 54 -9.95 -21.28 -3.29
N ASP A 55 -9.43 -21.12 -4.50
CA ASP A 55 -8.45 -22.04 -5.09
C ASP A 55 -7.03 -21.68 -4.65
N ARG A 56 -6.64 -20.41 -4.83
CA ARG A 56 -5.28 -19.96 -4.50
C ARG A 56 -5.26 -18.51 -4.04
N VAL A 57 -4.33 -18.20 -3.13
CA VAL A 57 -4.05 -16.83 -2.64
C VAL A 57 -2.58 -16.49 -2.90
N TRP A 58 -2.35 -15.30 -3.46
CA TRP A 58 -1.04 -14.67 -3.61
C TRP A 58 -0.94 -13.49 -2.66
N TYR A 59 -0.26 -13.73 -1.53
CA TYR A 59 0.05 -12.74 -0.52
C TYR A 59 1.50 -12.94 -0.09
N PRO A 60 2.33 -11.90 0.08
CA PRO A 60 3.77 -12.07 0.27
C PRO A 60 4.15 -12.98 1.45
N LYS A 61 3.33 -13.05 2.51
CA LYS A 61 3.52 -13.99 3.64
C LYS A 61 3.48 -15.47 3.21
N PHE A 62 2.74 -15.81 2.16
CA PHE A 62 2.52 -17.19 1.72
C PHE A 62 3.45 -17.61 0.58
N VAL A 63 3.75 -16.70 -0.35
CA VAL A 63 4.48 -17.05 -1.59
C VAL A 63 5.94 -16.60 -1.62
N ASP A 64 6.29 -15.47 -0.98
CA ASP A 64 7.61 -14.84 -1.10
C ASP A 64 8.13 -14.33 0.26
N ARG A 65 7.86 -15.10 1.33
CA ARG A 65 8.00 -14.62 2.71
C ARG A 65 9.39 -14.10 3.04
N GLU A 66 10.43 -14.87 2.74
CA GLU A 66 11.82 -14.52 3.08
C GLU A 66 12.30 -13.30 2.30
N ALA A 67 12.06 -13.29 0.99
CA ALA A 67 12.42 -12.16 0.12
C ALA A 67 11.71 -10.87 0.55
N TYR A 68 10.42 -10.94 0.86
CA TYR A 68 9.67 -9.79 1.35
C TYR A 68 10.15 -9.34 2.74
N GLN A 69 10.42 -10.28 3.65
CA GLN A 69 10.96 -9.98 4.98
C GLN A 69 12.34 -9.30 4.92
N ALA A 70 13.15 -9.59 3.91
CA ALA A 70 14.45 -8.95 3.72
C ALA A 70 14.36 -7.46 3.32
N ILE A 71 13.24 -7.04 2.71
CA ILE A 71 13.06 -5.66 2.20
C ILE A 71 12.04 -4.83 2.98
N ARG A 72 11.19 -5.45 3.79
CA ARG A 72 10.21 -4.73 4.61
C ARG A 72 10.91 -3.88 5.68
N THR A 73 10.25 -2.81 6.10
CA THR A 73 10.73 -2.03 7.25
C THR A 73 10.64 -2.85 8.54
N GLU A 74 11.49 -2.54 9.52
CA GLU A 74 11.60 -3.29 10.79
C GLU A 74 10.22 -3.58 11.44
N HIS A 75 9.36 -2.56 11.50
CA HIS A 75 8.00 -2.65 12.04
C HIS A 75 6.90 -2.75 10.97
N GLY A 76 7.27 -2.96 9.70
CA GLY A 76 6.32 -3.10 8.60
C GLY A 76 5.71 -4.50 8.55
N GLY A 77 4.45 -4.61 8.11
CA GLY A 77 3.83 -5.90 7.79
C GLY A 77 3.94 -6.24 6.29
N PHE A 78 3.12 -7.20 5.84
CA PHE A 78 3.08 -7.66 4.45
C PHE A 78 2.12 -6.85 3.55
N GLY A 79 1.60 -5.74 4.04
CA GLY A 79 0.69 -4.84 3.33
C GLY A 79 -0.76 -5.33 3.29
N GLY A 80 -1.58 -4.61 2.53
CA GLY A 80 -2.99 -4.98 2.26
C GLY A 80 -3.24 -5.52 0.86
N LEU A 81 -2.20 -5.61 0.02
CA LEU A 81 -2.34 -6.04 -1.37
C LEU A 81 -2.21 -7.56 -1.47
N MET A 82 -3.19 -8.20 -2.09
CA MET A 82 -3.19 -9.62 -2.38
C MET A 82 -4.03 -9.91 -3.63
N SER A 83 -3.88 -11.10 -4.18
CA SER A 83 -4.74 -11.61 -5.26
C SER A 83 -5.20 -13.02 -4.92
N PHE A 84 -6.32 -13.47 -5.48
CA PHE A 84 -6.81 -14.84 -5.28
C PHE A 84 -7.65 -15.29 -6.47
N THR A 85 -7.81 -16.61 -6.62
CA THR A 85 -8.71 -17.25 -7.57
C THR A 85 -9.80 -18.04 -6.83
N LEU A 86 -10.97 -18.15 -7.45
CA LEU A 86 -12.04 -19.02 -6.99
C LEU A 86 -11.85 -20.42 -7.58
N LYS A 87 -12.39 -21.42 -6.91
CA LYS A 87 -12.59 -22.74 -7.51
C LYS A 87 -13.70 -22.65 -8.57
N ASP A 88 -13.64 -23.55 -9.54
CA ASP A 88 -14.68 -23.73 -10.56
C ASP A 88 -16.04 -24.12 -9.95
#